data_AF-A0A506Y3L8-F1
#
_entry.id   AF-A0A506Y3L8-F1
#
_cell.length_a   1.000
_cell.length_b   1.000
_cell.length_c   1.000
_cell.angle_alpha   90.00
_cell.angle_beta   90.00
_cell.angle_gamma   90.00
#
_symmetry.space_group_name_H-M   'P 1'
#
loop_
_entity.id
_entity.type
_entity.pdbx_description
1 polymer ?
#
loop_
_entity_poly.entity_id
_entity_poly.type
_entity_poly.pdbx_seq_one_letter_code
_entity_poly.pdbx_strand_id
1 'polypeptide(L)'
;MADLKYDLELLGQLRDDLQLVLDEFTDADDISDAVGEDTGHDELKDRVHDFAHKWNDKRKEMLEAITTLQGQIAQITDNFTKVDKELAKALEEGADSGDKAYPPPGRDPE
;
A
#
# COMPACT_ATOMS: atom_id res chain seq x y z
N MET A 1 -13.35 -10.34 -22.39
CA MET A 1 -13.21 -9.11 -21.58
C MET A 1 -12.26 -9.46 -20.46
N ALA A 2 -11.21 -8.65 -20.26
CA ALA A 2 -10.01 -9.06 -19.53
C ALA A 2 -10.33 -9.63 -18.13
N ASP A 3 -9.95 -10.90 -17.94
CA ASP A 3 -10.04 -11.66 -16.69
C ASP A 3 -8.94 -11.18 -15.74
N LEU A 4 -9.05 -9.93 -15.29
CA LEU A 4 -8.16 -9.35 -14.30
C LEU A 4 -8.82 -9.49 -12.93
N LYS A 5 -8.55 -10.62 -12.26
CA LYS A 5 -8.99 -10.85 -10.88
C LYS A 5 -8.07 -10.09 -9.93
N TYR A 6 -8.38 -8.81 -9.69
CA TYR A 6 -7.76 -8.06 -8.62
C TYR A 6 -8.49 -8.33 -7.31
N ASP A 7 -7.74 -8.84 -6.35
CA ASP A 7 -8.21 -9.00 -4.98
C ASP A 7 -7.80 -7.74 -4.19
N LEU A 8 -8.73 -6.78 -4.11
CA LEU A 8 -8.52 -5.54 -3.36
C LEU A 8 -8.38 -5.81 -1.86
N GLU A 9 -8.93 -6.92 -1.36
CA GLU A 9 -8.77 -7.36 0.02
C GLU A 9 -7.34 -7.85 0.28
N LEU A 10 -6.78 -8.64 -0.64
CA LEU A 10 -5.39 -9.07 -0.58
C LEU A 10 -4.41 -7.89 -0.67
N LEU A 11 -4.69 -6.87 -1.50
CA LEU A 11 -3.89 -5.65 -1.53
C LEU A 11 -3.98 -4.85 -0.22
N GLY A 12 -5.16 -4.82 0.39
CA GLY A 12 -5.36 -4.25 1.72
C GLY A 12 -4.52 -4.96 2.77
N GLN A 13 -4.58 -6.30 2.79
CA GLN A 13 -3.79 -7.12 3.69
C GLN A 13 -2.28 -6.90 3.50
N LEU A 14 -1.80 -6.89 2.25
CA LEU A 14 -0.39 -6.66 1.96
C LEU A 14 0.08 -5.28 2.44
N ARG A 15 -0.78 -4.24 2.31
CA ARG A 15 -0.46 -2.90 2.81
C ARG A 15 -0.29 -2.91 4.33
N ASP A 16 -1.20 -3.58 5.03
CA ASP A 16 -1.21 -3.65 6.50
C ASP A 16 -0.02 -4.49 7.01
N ASP A 17 0.32 -5.58 6.33
CA ASP A 17 1.52 -6.39 6.62
C ASP A 17 2.80 -5.57 6.44
N LEU A 18 2.90 -4.80 5.34
CA LEU A 18 4.05 -3.92 5.11
C LEU A 18 4.13 -2.79 6.15
N GLN A 19 2.99 -2.30 6.65
CA GLN A 19 2.96 -1.31 7.72
C GLN A 19 3.53 -1.91 9.01
N LEU A 20 3.14 -3.13 9.35
CA LEU A 20 3.67 -3.85 10.52
C LEU A 20 5.19 -4.01 10.44
N VAL A 21 5.72 -4.39 9.27
CA VAL A 21 7.17 -4.52 9.07
C VAL A 21 7.85 -3.15 9.20
N LEU A 22 7.24 -2.09 8.68
CA LEU A 22 7.79 -0.74 8.79
C LEU A 22 7.85 -0.27 10.24
N ASP A 23 6.80 -0.54 11.03
CA ASP A 23 6.74 -0.19 12.45
C ASP A 23 7.79 -0.97 13.25
N GLU A 24 7.87 -2.29 13.06
CA GLU A 24 8.87 -3.15 13.74
C GLU A 24 10.30 -2.72 13.38
N PHE A 25 10.55 -2.42 12.11
CA PHE A 25 11.84 -1.92 11.70
C PHE A 25 12.10 -0.53 12.24
N THR A 26 11.10 0.35 12.39
CA THR A 26 11.28 1.70 12.97
C THR A 26 11.53 1.67 14.47
N ASP A 27 10.98 0.68 15.17
CA ASP A 27 11.12 0.52 16.61
C ASP A 27 12.38 -0.27 17.03
N ALA A 28 13.02 -0.97 16.08
CA ALA A 28 14.32 -1.58 16.28
C ALA A 28 15.40 -0.49 16.55
N ASP A 29 15.63 -0.22 17.83
CA ASP A 29 16.46 0.86 18.36
C ASP A 29 17.96 0.76 17.97
N ASP A 30 18.69 1.87 18.02
CA ASP A 30 20.11 1.96 17.64
C ASP A 30 21.02 1.43 18.78
N ILE A 31 21.19 0.11 18.86
CA ILE A 31 22.02 -0.56 19.88
C ILE A 31 23.51 -0.63 19.45
N SER A 32 24.18 0.50 19.28
CA SER A 32 25.59 0.50 18.85
C SER A 32 26.56 0.92 19.94
N ASP A 33 26.37 2.10 20.52
CA ASP A 33 27.47 2.77 21.20
C ASP A 33 27.66 2.29 22.63
N ALA A 34 26.57 2.07 23.36
CA ALA A 34 26.62 1.54 24.72
C ALA A 34 27.15 0.09 24.76
N VAL A 35 26.72 -0.75 23.81
CA VAL A 35 27.12 -2.17 23.79
C VAL A 35 28.58 -2.33 23.39
N GLY A 36 29.11 -1.47 22.52
CA GLY A 36 30.53 -1.45 22.20
C GLY A 36 31.41 -1.16 23.42
N GLU A 37 31.01 -0.21 24.26
CA GLU A 37 31.74 0.16 25.49
C GLU A 37 31.71 -0.93 26.56
N ASP A 38 30.63 -1.70 26.64
CA ASP A 38 30.47 -2.81 27.60
C ASP A 38 31.34 -4.04 27.29
N THR A 39 31.96 -4.11 26.10
CA THR A 39 32.79 -5.26 25.69
C THR A 39 34.13 -5.37 26.43
N GLY A 40 34.65 -4.26 26.96
CA GLY A 40 35.93 -4.22 27.70
C GLY A 40 37.18 -4.60 26.89
N HIS A 41 37.07 -4.77 25.57
CA HIS A 41 38.19 -5.11 24.67
C HIS A 41 38.10 -4.30 23.37
N ASP A 42 39.15 -3.54 23.06
CA ASP A 42 39.16 -2.56 21.95
C ASP A 42 38.77 -3.18 20.59
N GLU A 43 39.36 -4.33 20.24
CA GLU A 43 39.02 -4.97 18.95
C GLU A 43 37.56 -5.46 18.89
N LEU A 44 36.98 -5.89 20.03
CA LEU A 44 35.61 -6.36 20.07
C LEU A 44 34.64 -5.17 20.00
N LYS A 45 34.98 -4.07 20.69
CA LYS A 45 34.29 -2.79 20.58
C LYS A 45 34.20 -2.33 19.13
N ASP A 46 35.33 -2.30 18.42
CA ASP A 46 35.37 -1.87 17.02
C ASP A 46 34.48 -2.74 16.13
N ARG A 47 34.47 -4.07 16.34
CA ARG A 47 33.59 -4.98 15.58
C ARG A 47 32.11 -4.76 15.88
N VAL A 48 31.76 -4.46 17.13
CA VAL A 48 30.37 -4.16 17.52
C VAL A 48 29.90 -2.85 16.88
N HIS A 49 30.72 -1.80 16.91
CA HIS A 49 30.41 -0.55 16.22
C HIS A 49 30.25 -0.76 14.71
N ASP A 50 31.18 -1.46 14.08
CA ASP A 50 31.13 -1.76 12.65
C ASP A 50 29.86 -2.52 12.26
N PHE A 51 29.47 -3.51 13.06
CA PHE A 51 28.23 -4.26 12.84
C PHE A 51 27.02 -3.35 12.98
N ALA A 52 26.96 -2.55 14.04
CA ALA A 52 25.80 -1.74 14.34
C ALA A 52 25.61 -0.59 13.33
N HIS A 53 26.70 0.03 12.85
CA HIS A 53 26.63 1.00 11.76
C HIS A 53 26.11 0.36 10.47
N LYS A 54 26.65 -0.80 10.07
CA LYS A 54 26.20 -1.52 8.87
C LYS A 54 24.75 -1.98 9.00
N TRP A 55 24.33 -2.39 10.19
CA TRP A 55 22.94 -2.74 10.49
C TRP A 55 22.03 -1.53 10.32
N ASN A 56 22.39 -0.37 10.88
CA ASN A 56 21.59 0.85 10.76
C ASN A 56 21.46 1.28 9.28
N ASP A 57 22.54 1.24 8.51
CA ASP A 57 22.50 1.55 7.08
C ASP A 57 21.58 0.58 6.32
N LYS A 58 21.71 -0.72 6.57
CA LYS A 58 20.87 -1.75 5.93
C LYS A 58 19.40 -1.63 6.34
N ARG A 59 19.14 -1.28 7.60
CA ARG A 59 17.80 -1.01 8.12
C ARG A 59 17.15 0.18 7.42
N LYS A 60 17.88 1.29 7.24
CA LYS A 60 17.40 2.45 6.47
C LYS A 60 17.07 2.08 5.03
N GLU A 61 17.94 1.35 4.34
CA GLU A 61 17.68 0.87 2.98
C GLU A 61 16.40 0.01 2.91
N MET A 62 16.19 -0.87 3.90
CA MET A 62 14.98 -1.70 3.97
C MET A 62 13.72 -0.86 4.19
N LEU A 63 13.76 0.13 5.10
CA LEU A 63 12.65 1.05 5.35
C LEU A 63 12.28 1.85 4.09
N GLU A 64 13.27 2.36 3.35
CA GLU A 64 13.04 3.09 2.09
C GLU A 64 12.38 2.19 1.03
N ALA A 65 12.84 0.95 0.89
CA ALA A 65 12.28 -0.02 -0.05
C ALA A 65 10.82 -0.38 0.30
N ILE A 66 10.52 -0.62 1.58
CA ILE A 66 9.17 -0.94 2.06
C ILE A 66 8.23 0.24 1.84
N THR A 67 8.66 1.46 2.18
CA THR A 67 7.90 2.70 1.95
C THR A 67 7.56 2.87 0.47
N THR A 68 8.54 2.63 -0.41
CA THR A 68 8.34 2.71 -1.85
C THR A 68 7.30 1.70 -2.33
N LEU A 69 7.37 0.46 -1.84
CA LEU A 69 6.42 -0.59 -2.19
C LEU A 69 5.00 -0.27 -1.71
N GLN A 70 4.84 0.24 -0.48
CA GLN A 70 3.54 0.72 0.01
C GLN A 70 2.97 1.81 -0.89
N GLY A 71 3.79 2.78 -1.30
CA GLY A 71 3.36 3.84 -2.21
C GLY A 71 2.85 3.30 -3.55
N GLN A 72 3.49 2.27 -4.10
CA GLN A 72 3.04 1.62 -5.33
C GLN A 72 1.70 0.88 -5.14
N ILE A 73 1.54 0.15 -4.03
CA ILE A 73 0.28 -0.56 -3.71
C ILE A 73 -0.87 0.43 -3.53
N ALA A 74 -0.63 1.55 -2.87
CA ALA A 74 -1.60 2.62 -2.71
C ALA A 74 -2.03 3.19 -4.07
N GLN A 75 -1.07 3.53 -4.94
CA GLN A 75 -1.36 4.02 -6.29
C GLN A 75 -2.18 3.04 -7.13
N ILE A 76 -1.86 1.74 -7.05
CA ILE A 76 -2.64 0.70 -7.73
C ILE A 76 -4.07 0.69 -7.22
N THR A 77 -4.26 0.64 -5.90
CA THR A 77 -5.58 0.60 -5.24
C THR A 77 -6.43 1.83 -5.60
N ASP A 78 -5.82 3.02 -5.56
CA ASP A 78 -6.50 4.28 -5.89
C ASP A 78 -6.94 4.33 -7.34
N ASN A 79 -6.08 3.92 -8.28
CA ASN A 79 -6.39 3.91 -9.70
C ASN A 79 -7.53 2.94 -10.03
N PHE A 80 -7.51 1.73 -9.46
CA PHE A 80 -8.60 0.77 -9.67
C PHE A 80 -9.92 1.26 -9.07
N THR A 81 -9.89 1.80 -7.85
CA THR A 81 -11.08 2.36 -7.20
C THR A 81 -11.65 3.53 -8.00
N LYS A 82 -10.80 4.37 -8.58
CA LYS A 82 -11.22 5.49 -9.42
C LYS A 82 -11.89 4.99 -10.71
N VAL A 83 -11.25 4.06 -11.42
CA VAL A 83 -11.80 3.49 -12.66
C VAL A 83 -13.15 2.82 -12.39
N ASP A 84 -13.27 2.07 -11.30
CA ASP A 84 -14.54 1.41 -10.92
C ASP A 84 -15.66 2.43 -10.66
N LYS A 85 -15.37 3.50 -9.92
CA LYS A 85 -16.33 4.60 -9.68
C LYS A 85 -16.74 5.31 -10.97
N GLU A 86 -15.80 5.56 -11.88
CA GLU A 86 -16.09 6.20 -13.17
C GLU A 86 -16.98 5.30 -14.05
N LEU A 87 -16.73 4.00 -14.07
CA LEU A 87 -17.55 3.02 -14.79
C LEU A 87 -18.96 2.89 -14.19
N ALA A 88 -19.06 2.79 -12.86
CA ALA A 88 -20.35 2.73 -12.17
C ALA A 88 -21.20 3.95 -12.46
N LYS A 89 -20.59 5.15 -12.41
CA LYS A 89 -21.26 6.41 -12.76
C LYS A 89 -21.72 6.43 -14.21
N ALA A 90 -20.88 6.02 -15.16
CA ALA A 90 -21.25 5.98 -16.57
C ALA A 90 -22.43 5.02 -16.83
N LEU A 91 -22.50 3.92 -16.08
CA LEU A 91 -23.61 2.96 -16.17
C LEU A 91 -24.92 3.55 -15.62
N GLU A 92 -24.86 4.26 -14.49
CA GLU A 92 -26.01 4.95 -13.90
C GLU A 92 -26.55 6.07 -14.81
N GLU A 93 -25.67 6.89 -15.37
CA GLU A 93 -26.02 7.93 -16.35
C GLU A 93 -26.64 7.33 -17.64
N GLY A 94 -26.12 6.19 -18.09
CA GLY A 94 -26.68 5.44 -19.22
C GLY A 94 -28.07 4.86 -18.93
N ALA A 95 -28.30 4.39 -17.69
CA ALA A 95 -29.60 3.86 -17.26
C ALA A 95 -30.67 4.97 -17.17
N ASP A 96 -30.33 6.14 -16.62
CA ASP A 96 -31.22 7.31 -16.53
C ASP A 96 -31.61 7.87 -17.91
N SER A 97 -30.76 7.66 -18.91
CA SER A 97 -31.02 8.04 -20.31
C SER A 97 -32.06 7.14 -20.99
N GLY A 98 -32.19 5.89 -20.55
CA GLY A 98 -33.08 4.88 -21.12
C GLY A 98 -34.55 5.01 -20.68
N ASP A 99 -34.80 5.57 -19.50
CA ASP A 99 -36.16 5.64 -18.91
C ASP A 99 -37.01 6.78 -19.48
N LYS A 100 -36.41 7.76 -20.17
CA LYS A 100 -37.14 8.88 -20.81
C LYS A 100 -37.67 8.57 -22.22
N ALA A 101 -37.52 7.34 -22.72
CA ALA A 101 -37.75 7.01 -24.14
C ALA A 101 -39.11 6.37 -24.47
N TYR A 102 -40.03 6.15 -23.51
CA TYR A 102 -41.35 5.60 -23.85
C TYR A 102 -42.51 6.37 -23.20
N PRO A 103 -43.19 7.27 -23.94
CA PRO A 103 -44.54 7.68 -23.61
C PRO A 103 -45.45 6.45 -23.79
N PRO A 104 -46.39 6.17 -22.87
CA PRO A 104 -47.37 5.11 -23.07
C PRO A 104 -48.12 5.37 -24.39
N PRO A 105 -48.34 4.35 -25.23
CA PRO A 105 -49.05 4.51 -26.48
C PRO A 105 -50.46 4.98 -26.13
N GLY A 106 -50.85 6.11 -26.74
CA GLY A 106 -52.10 6.79 -26.43
C GLY A 106 -53.27 5.82 -26.40
N ARG A 107 -54.09 5.91 -25.35
CA ARG A 107 -55.49 5.49 -25.48
C ARG A 107 -56.10 6.41 -26.51
N ASP A 108 -56.49 5.85 -27.66
CA ASP A 108 -57.35 6.52 -28.61
C ASP A 108 -58.62 7.00 -27.88
N PRO A 109 -59.14 8.20 -28.22
CA PRO A 109 -60.39 8.67 -27.65
C PRO A 109 -61.57 7.96 -28.32
N GLU A 110 -62.37 7.23 -27.53
CA GLU A 110 -63.77 6.91 -27.83
C GLU A 110 -64.70 7.70 -26.89
#